data_AF-A0A1B6FGZ7-F1
#
_entry.id   AF-A0A1B6FGZ7-F1
#
_cell.length_a   1.000
_cell.length_b   1.000
_cell.length_c   1.000
_cell.angle_alpha   90.00
_cell.angle_beta   90.00
_cell.angle_gamma   90.00
#
_symmetry.space_group_name_H-M   'P 1'
#
loop_
_entity.id
_entity.type
_entity.pdbx_description
1 polymer ?
#
loop_
_entity_poly.entity_id
_entity_poly.type
_entity_poly.pdbx_seq_one_letter_code
_entity_poly.pdbx_strand_id
1 'polypeptide(L)'
;RWSNTDEPGVWLFRVGNTGPSGNVEPPQADNGESENLIDDSSCQTGAMSCHSKAQCIDQDEGYCCICQAGYYGNGRTCLQDQIPLRVNGKVSVSLNGVSEQEVDVQAYIVTADGRCYTALSRVPPAAGTDAQLISSTADIIGWLFAKSINNAPNGYMLTGGVLNHTAVLTFTNGQHRTTV
;
A
#
# COMPACT_ATOMS: atom_id res chain seq x y z
N ARG A 1 22.16 4.93 -1.08
CA ARG A 1 22.15 5.00 -2.57
C ARG A 1 21.35 3.80 -3.07
N TRP A 2 20.26 4.00 -3.81
CA TRP A 2 19.34 2.92 -4.23
C TRP A 2 19.67 2.33 -5.62
N SER A 3 20.77 2.75 -6.24
CA SER A 3 21.29 2.18 -7.48
C SER A 3 22.77 2.54 -7.64
N ASN A 4 23.44 1.90 -8.60
CA ASN A 4 24.81 2.20 -8.99
C ASN A 4 24.94 3.38 -9.99
N THR A 5 23.83 4.06 -10.31
CA THR A 5 23.76 5.19 -11.25
C THR A 5 23.35 6.50 -10.59
N ASP A 6 23.13 6.51 -9.28
CA ASP A 6 22.51 7.61 -8.51
C ASP A 6 21.07 7.96 -8.94
N GLU A 7 20.45 7.18 -9.84
CA GLU A 7 19.02 7.28 -10.16
C GLU A 7 18.21 6.11 -9.56
N PRO A 8 17.15 6.37 -8.77
CA PRO A 8 16.35 5.32 -8.15
C PRO A 8 15.76 4.34 -9.17
N GLY A 9 16.03 3.04 -8.99
CA GLY A 9 15.50 1.98 -9.85
C GLY A 9 16.24 1.76 -11.18
N VAL A 10 17.30 2.52 -11.46
CA VAL A 10 18.08 2.40 -12.70
C VAL A 10 19.39 1.68 -12.45
N TRP A 11 19.57 0.52 -13.07
CA TRP A 11 20.74 -0.33 -12.87
C TRP A 11 21.59 -0.42 -14.12
N LEU A 12 22.89 -0.13 -13.99
CA LEU A 12 23.84 -0.25 -15.09
C LEU A 12 24.63 -1.55 -14.98
N PHE A 13 24.48 -2.43 -15.97
CA PHE A 13 25.28 -3.65 -16.11
C PHE A 13 26.56 -3.34 -16.88
N ARG A 14 27.70 -3.90 -16.45
CA ARG A 14 28.91 -3.88 -17.28
C ARG A 14 28.83 -5.04 -18.26
N VAL A 15 28.66 -4.74 -19.54
CA VAL A 15 28.70 -5.74 -20.62
C VAL A 15 30.03 -5.59 -21.36
N GLY A 16 30.83 -6.65 -21.40
CA GLY A 16 32.16 -6.65 -22.01
C GLY A 16 33.08 -7.72 -21.42
N ASN A 17 34.37 -7.67 -21.80
CA ASN A 17 35.39 -8.59 -21.28
C ASN A 17 35.69 -8.27 -19.81
N THR A 18 34.92 -8.89 -18.92
CA THR A 18 34.97 -8.69 -17.46
C THR A 18 35.89 -9.70 -16.76
N GLY A 19 36.60 -10.53 -17.54
CA GLY A 19 37.52 -11.54 -17.05
C GLY A 19 37.50 -12.79 -17.94
N PRO A 20 38.23 -13.86 -17.57
CA PRO A 20 38.43 -15.03 -18.43
C PRO A 20 37.16 -15.79 -18.83
N SER A 21 36.04 -15.59 -18.11
CA SER A 21 34.78 -16.31 -18.33
C SER A 21 33.52 -15.40 -18.29
N GLY A 22 33.68 -14.08 -18.24
CA GLY A 22 32.57 -13.14 -18.04
C GLY A 22 32.36 -12.19 -19.21
N ASN A 23 31.16 -12.19 -19.79
CA ASN A 23 30.72 -11.19 -20.77
C ASN A 23 29.77 -10.13 -20.17
N VAL A 24 29.23 -10.36 -18.98
CA VAL A 24 28.33 -9.46 -18.26
C VAL A 24 28.61 -9.56 -16.76
N GLU A 25 28.81 -8.41 -16.11
CA GLU A 25 28.95 -8.29 -14.65
C GLU A 25 27.74 -7.50 -14.10
N PRO A 26 27.05 -8.02 -13.08
CA PRO A 26 25.90 -7.35 -12.47
C PRO A 26 26.32 -6.05 -11.77
N PRO A 27 25.40 -5.09 -11.59
CA PRO A 27 25.69 -3.85 -10.88
C PRO A 27 26.17 -4.16 -9.46
N GLN A 28 27.35 -3.66 -9.12
CA GLN A 28 27.88 -3.77 -7.76
C GLN A 28 26.93 -2.99 -6.86
N ALA A 29 26.20 -3.69 -6.00
CA ALA A 29 25.49 -3.08 -4.90
C ALA A 29 26.55 -2.39 -4.04
N ASP A 30 26.50 -1.06 -3.98
CA ASP A 30 27.31 -0.30 -3.04
C ASP A 30 26.91 -0.81 -1.65
N ASN A 31 27.77 -1.64 -1.05
CA ASN A 31 27.67 -2.08 0.34
C ASN A 31 27.98 -0.89 1.27
N GLY A 32 27.34 0.26 1.02
CA GLY A 32 27.15 1.29 2.02
C GLY A 32 26.40 0.61 3.14
N GLU A 33 27.11 0.41 4.25
CA GLU A 33 26.66 -0.09 5.53
C GLU A 33 25.28 -0.74 5.46
N SER A 34 25.28 -2.07 5.37
CA SER A 34 24.16 -2.87 5.82
C SER A 34 23.74 -2.34 7.19
N GLU A 35 22.77 -1.40 7.23
CA GLU A 35 21.74 -1.41 8.25
C GLU A 35 21.41 -2.88 8.44
N ASN A 36 21.50 -3.41 9.66
CA ASN A 36 21.26 -4.83 9.97
C ASN A 36 19.97 -5.34 9.28
N LEU A 37 20.10 -5.73 8.01
CA LEU A 37 19.19 -6.59 7.31
C LEU A 37 19.64 -7.93 7.86
N ILE A 38 19.00 -8.33 8.96
CA ILE A 38 18.92 -9.74 9.32
C ILE A 38 18.71 -10.45 7.99
N ASP A 39 19.63 -11.35 7.64
CA ASP A 39 19.56 -12.15 6.43
C ASP A 39 18.31 -13.02 6.54
N ASP A 40 17.18 -12.41 6.18
CA ASP A 40 15.83 -12.93 6.22
C ASP A 40 15.65 -13.82 4.97
N SER A 41 16.62 -14.70 4.74
CA SER A 41 16.68 -15.64 3.62
C SER A 41 15.85 -16.89 3.87
N SER A 42 15.37 -17.10 5.09
CA SER A 42 14.55 -18.25 5.48
C SER A 42 13.61 -17.94 6.64
N CYS A 43 12.67 -18.85 6.90
CA CYS A 43 11.81 -18.80 8.07
C CYS A 43 12.56 -18.95 9.40
N GLN A 44 13.77 -19.52 9.41
CA GLN A 44 14.56 -19.62 10.64
C GLN A 44 15.01 -18.24 11.15
N THR A 45 15.29 -17.33 10.22
CA THR A 45 15.75 -15.97 10.53
C THR A 45 14.62 -14.95 10.45
N GLY A 46 13.72 -15.09 9.48
CA GLY A 46 12.68 -14.09 9.16
C GLY A 46 11.26 -14.38 9.62
N ALA A 47 10.97 -15.50 10.30
CA ALA A 47 9.62 -15.78 10.76
C ALA A 47 9.04 -14.70 11.70
N MET A 48 9.90 -13.97 12.42
CA MET A 48 9.47 -12.87 13.29
C MET A 48 8.87 -11.67 12.52
N SER A 49 9.18 -11.56 11.23
CA SER A 49 8.66 -10.53 10.33
C SER A 49 7.25 -10.84 9.83
N CYS A 50 6.76 -12.07 10.01
CA CYS A 50 5.39 -12.47 9.69
C CYS A 50 4.41 -12.06 10.80
N HIS A 51 3.14 -11.88 10.43
CA HIS A 51 2.10 -11.64 11.42
C HIS A 51 1.95 -12.83 12.38
N SER A 52 1.55 -12.60 13.61
CA SER A 52 1.28 -13.66 14.60
C SER A 52 0.15 -14.63 14.20
N LYS A 53 -0.67 -14.22 13.22
CA LYS A 53 -1.72 -15.03 12.57
C LYS A 53 -1.35 -15.44 11.14
N ALA A 54 -0.06 -15.48 10.83
CA ALA A 54 0.47 -15.99 9.59
C ALA A 54 1.40 -17.17 9.85
N GLN A 55 1.62 -17.96 8.81
CA GLN A 55 2.61 -19.01 8.74
C GLN A 55 3.73 -18.55 7.81
N CYS A 56 4.98 -18.73 8.25
CA CYS A 56 6.14 -18.58 7.40
C CYS A 56 6.36 -19.86 6.58
N ILE A 57 6.65 -19.69 5.29
CA ILE A 57 6.93 -20.78 4.36
C ILE A 57 8.19 -20.42 3.56
N ASP A 58 9.24 -21.24 3.69
CA ASP A 58 10.45 -21.14 2.88
C ASP A 58 10.11 -21.31 1.39
N GLN A 59 10.74 -20.51 0.55
CA GLN A 59 10.66 -20.58 -0.91
C GLN A 59 12.06 -20.86 -1.47
N ASP A 60 12.15 -21.18 -2.77
CA ASP A 60 13.44 -21.37 -3.45
C ASP A 60 14.34 -20.12 -3.31
N GLU A 61 13.73 -18.93 -3.26
CA GLU A 61 14.38 -17.65 -2.99
C GLU A 61 13.68 -16.95 -1.81
N GLY A 62 14.20 -17.10 -0.59
CA GLY A 62 13.70 -16.41 0.61
C GLY A 62 12.54 -17.13 1.31
N TYR A 63 11.65 -16.37 1.93
CA TYR A 63 10.42 -16.89 2.56
C TYR A 63 9.21 -16.02 2.22
N CYS A 64 8.02 -16.61 2.39
CA CYS A 64 6.75 -15.91 2.30
C CYS A 64 5.93 -16.10 3.57
N CYS A 65 5.16 -15.08 3.95
CA CYS A 65 4.18 -15.16 5.01
C CYS A 65 2.79 -15.39 4.40
N ILE A 66 2.03 -16.36 4.92
CA ILE A 66 0.65 -16.61 4.49
C ILE A 66 -0.27 -16.55 5.71
N CYS A 67 -1.34 -15.75 5.64
CA CYS A 67 -2.32 -15.69 6.72
C CYS A 67 -2.96 -17.06 6.97
N GLN A 68 -3.15 -17.40 8.26
CA GLN A 68 -3.78 -18.65 8.67
C GLN A 68 -5.26 -18.69 8.27
N ALA A 69 -5.85 -19.88 8.26
CA ALA A 69 -7.27 -20.06 7.96
C ALA A 69 -8.15 -19.18 8.87
N GLY A 70 -9.15 -18.50 8.27
CA GLY A 70 -10.00 -17.52 8.95
C GLY A 70 -9.40 -16.11 9.02
N TYR A 71 -8.22 -15.88 8.44
CA TYR A 71 -7.59 -14.57 8.31
C TYR A 71 -7.22 -14.27 6.85
N TYR A 72 -7.14 -12.99 6.49
CA TYR A 72 -6.70 -12.53 5.18
C TYR A 72 -5.78 -11.31 5.27
N GLY A 73 -4.96 -11.11 4.25
CA GLY A 73 -3.95 -10.05 4.19
C GLY A 73 -2.73 -10.47 3.39
N ASN A 74 -1.63 -9.73 3.52
CA ASN A 74 -0.37 -10.01 2.82
C ASN A 74 0.61 -10.88 3.64
N GLY A 75 0.13 -11.50 4.73
CA GLY A 75 0.93 -12.36 5.61
C GLY A 75 1.82 -11.63 6.62
N ARG A 76 2.31 -10.43 6.30
CA ARG A 76 2.94 -9.52 7.28
C ARG A 76 1.89 -8.82 8.15
N THR A 77 0.70 -8.63 7.59
CA THR A 77 -0.49 -8.15 8.29
C THR A 77 -1.66 -9.08 7.95
N CYS A 78 -2.44 -9.46 8.95
CA CYS A 78 -3.58 -10.35 8.77
C CYS A 78 -4.76 -9.87 9.62
N LEU A 79 -5.93 -9.79 9.00
CA LEU A 79 -7.20 -9.45 9.64
C LEU A 79 -8.11 -10.67 9.65
N GLN A 80 -8.93 -10.78 10.69
CA GLN A 80 -9.92 -11.85 10.79
C GLN A 80 -11.02 -11.64 9.76
N ASP A 81 -11.36 -12.69 9.02
CA ASP A 81 -12.41 -12.64 8.01
C ASP A 81 -13.79 -12.45 8.65
N GLN A 82 -14.69 -11.78 7.93
CA GLN A 82 -16.10 -11.53 8.31
C GLN A 82 -16.31 -10.66 9.57
N ILE A 83 -15.24 -10.11 10.15
CA ILE A 83 -15.34 -9.18 11.28
C ILE A 83 -15.43 -7.74 10.77
N PRO A 84 -16.38 -6.92 11.27
CA PRO A 84 -16.45 -5.52 10.91
C PRO A 84 -15.20 -4.75 11.34
N LEU A 85 -14.73 -3.86 10.46
CA LEU A 85 -13.52 -3.06 10.68
C LEU A 85 -13.85 -1.58 10.81
N ARG A 86 -12.96 -0.84 11.48
CA ARG A 86 -13.02 0.61 11.59
C ARG A 86 -11.71 1.21 11.08
N VAL A 87 -11.81 2.21 10.23
CA VAL A 87 -10.68 3.02 9.78
C VAL A 87 -10.90 4.44 10.30
N ASN A 88 -9.88 5.01 10.92
CA ASN A 88 -9.89 6.40 11.34
C ASN A 88 -8.63 7.07 10.81
N GLY A 89 -8.78 8.30 10.35
CA GLY A 89 -7.66 9.07 9.83
C GLY A 89 -7.98 10.54 9.76
N LYS A 90 -6.98 11.30 9.33
CA LYS A 90 -7.10 12.73 9.04
C LYS A 90 -6.78 12.94 7.56
N VAL A 91 -7.54 13.79 6.91
CA VAL A 91 -7.31 14.20 5.53
C VAL A 91 -7.15 15.71 5.48
N SER A 92 -6.20 16.16 4.65
CA SER A 92 -6.06 17.56 4.28
C SER A 92 -6.76 17.76 2.95
N VAL A 93 -7.66 18.73 2.88
CA VAL A 93 -8.45 19.02 1.68
C VAL A 93 -8.13 20.43 1.21
N SER A 94 -7.82 20.59 -0.07
CA SER A 94 -7.74 21.90 -0.72
C SER A 94 -8.66 21.91 -1.93
N LEU A 95 -9.75 22.68 -1.84
CA LEU A 95 -10.76 22.72 -2.87
C LEU A 95 -11.26 24.16 -3.09
N ASN A 96 -11.22 24.62 -4.34
CA ASN A 96 -11.71 25.95 -4.73
C ASN A 96 -11.13 27.10 -3.90
N GLY A 97 -9.86 26.98 -3.45
CA GLY A 97 -9.19 27.97 -2.61
C GLY A 97 -9.51 27.86 -1.11
N VAL A 98 -10.42 26.97 -0.71
CA VAL A 98 -10.67 26.59 0.69
C VAL A 98 -9.73 25.44 1.03
N SER A 99 -8.82 25.66 1.96
CA SER A 99 -7.93 24.62 2.47
C SER A 99 -8.27 24.32 3.91
N GLU A 100 -8.44 23.05 4.22
CA GLU A 100 -8.52 22.57 5.59
C GLU A 100 -7.52 21.47 5.85
N GLN A 101 -7.03 21.48 7.07
CA GLN A 101 -6.16 20.46 7.61
C GLN A 101 -6.94 19.69 8.66
N GLU A 102 -6.65 18.40 8.79
CA GLU A 102 -7.22 17.58 9.86
C GLU A 102 -8.74 17.35 9.81
N VAL A 103 -9.31 17.25 8.61
CA VAL A 103 -10.68 16.74 8.42
C VAL A 103 -10.69 15.28 8.89
N ASP A 104 -11.58 14.93 9.83
CA ASP A 104 -11.65 13.57 10.32
C ASP A 104 -12.31 12.67 9.28
N VAL A 105 -11.66 11.55 8.99
CA VAL A 105 -12.22 10.47 8.18
C VAL A 105 -12.49 9.28 9.08
N GLN A 106 -13.73 8.84 9.10
CA GLN A 106 -14.14 7.64 9.82
C GLN A 106 -14.83 6.71 8.85
N ALA A 107 -14.40 5.45 8.79
CA ALA A 107 -15.07 4.43 8.01
C ALA A 107 -15.42 3.20 8.83
N TYR A 108 -16.59 2.63 8.55
CA TYR A 108 -17.06 1.36 9.09
C TYR A 108 -17.26 0.38 7.94
N ILE A 109 -16.59 -0.77 8.02
CA ILE A 109 -16.54 -1.74 6.94
C ILE A 109 -17.20 -3.03 7.41
N VAL A 110 -18.19 -3.50 6.65
CA VAL A 110 -18.80 -4.83 6.80
C VAL A 110 -18.14 -5.75 5.79
N THR A 111 -17.04 -6.38 6.20
CA THR A 111 -16.19 -7.24 5.34
C THR A 111 -16.95 -8.42 4.73
N ALA A 112 -17.97 -8.93 5.42
CA ALA A 112 -18.84 -9.99 4.92
C ALA A 112 -19.58 -9.66 3.61
N ASP A 113 -19.99 -8.40 3.48
CA ASP A 113 -20.79 -7.91 2.36
C ASP A 113 -20.00 -6.99 1.43
N GLY A 114 -18.75 -6.64 1.78
CA GLY A 114 -17.93 -5.67 1.06
C GLY A 114 -18.47 -4.23 1.13
N ARG A 115 -19.32 -3.92 2.11
CA ARG A 115 -19.90 -2.57 2.28
C ARG A 115 -18.98 -1.70 3.11
N CYS A 116 -18.70 -0.50 2.63
CA CYS A 116 -17.91 0.51 3.34
C CYS A 116 -18.74 1.78 3.51
N TYR A 117 -18.85 2.26 4.75
CA TYR A 117 -19.51 3.51 5.09
C TYR A 117 -18.46 4.50 5.55
N THR A 118 -18.26 5.60 4.82
CA THR A 118 -17.24 6.60 5.14
C THR A 118 -17.92 7.93 5.46
N ALA A 119 -17.48 8.57 6.54
CA ALA A 119 -17.92 9.89 6.96
C ALA A 119 -16.72 10.83 7.04
N LEU A 120 -16.86 12.00 6.41
CA LEU A 120 -15.96 13.14 6.58
C LEU A 120 -16.60 14.10 7.58
N SER A 121 -15.91 14.36 8.69
CA SER A 121 -16.40 15.26 9.75
C SER A 121 -15.56 16.53 9.83
N ARG A 122 -16.20 17.61 10.29
CA ARG A 122 -15.59 18.96 10.37
C ARG A 122 -15.21 19.55 9.01
N VAL A 123 -15.95 19.22 7.96
CA VAL A 123 -15.83 19.87 6.64
C VAL A 123 -16.38 21.30 6.74
N PRO A 124 -15.67 22.32 6.22
CA PRO A 124 -16.15 23.70 6.26
C PRO A 124 -17.45 23.86 5.51
N PRO A 125 -18.38 24.70 5.99
CA PRO A 125 -19.63 24.98 5.29
C PRO A 125 -19.41 25.45 3.84
N ALA A 126 -18.35 26.24 3.60
CA ALA A 126 -18.01 26.76 2.27
C ALA A 126 -17.62 25.67 1.25
N ALA A 127 -17.12 24.53 1.72
CA ALA A 127 -16.69 23.42 0.87
C ALA A 127 -17.63 22.20 0.96
N GLY A 128 -18.69 22.25 1.78
CA GLY A 128 -19.51 21.08 2.12
C GLY A 128 -20.23 20.46 0.93
N THR A 129 -20.81 21.26 0.02
CA THR A 129 -21.47 20.77 -1.19
C THR A 129 -20.47 20.19 -2.17
N ASP A 130 -19.34 20.87 -2.35
CA ASP A 130 -18.32 20.46 -3.30
C ASP A 130 -17.55 19.23 -2.83
N ALA A 131 -17.39 19.06 -1.52
CA ALA A 131 -16.79 17.88 -0.90
C ALA A 131 -17.56 16.59 -1.18
N GLN A 132 -18.86 16.67 -1.54
CA GLN A 132 -19.63 15.50 -1.97
C GLN A 132 -19.08 14.86 -3.25
N LEU A 133 -18.32 15.61 -4.06
CA LEU A 133 -17.70 15.13 -5.29
C LEU A 133 -16.36 14.41 -5.04
N ILE A 134 -15.83 14.44 -3.81
CA ILE A 134 -14.55 13.85 -3.44
C ILE A 134 -14.74 12.40 -2.95
N SER A 135 -15.39 11.55 -3.76
CA SER A 135 -15.61 10.13 -3.43
C SER A 135 -14.31 9.33 -3.30
N SER A 136 -13.23 9.80 -3.94
CA SER A 136 -11.94 9.12 -4.00
C SER A 136 -11.38 8.71 -2.63
N THR A 137 -11.67 9.50 -1.58
CA THR A 137 -11.28 9.18 -0.19
C THR A 137 -12.02 7.97 0.37
N ALA A 138 -13.27 7.76 -0.02
CA ALA A 138 -14.05 6.58 0.34
C ALA A 138 -13.72 5.38 -0.57
N ASP A 139 -13.47 5.65 -1.86
CA ASP A 139 -13.20 4.62 -2.86
C ASP A 139 -11.95 3.80 -2.52
N ILE A 140 -10.89 4.45 -2.01
CA ILE A 140 -9.67 3.74 -1.62
C ILE A 140 -9.90 2.79 -0.44
N ILE A 141 -10.72 3.19 0.54
CA ILE A 141 -11.10 2.32 1.67
C ILE A 141 -11.97 1.17 1.18
N GLY A 142 -12.90 1.45 0.26
CA GLY A 142 -13.72 0.44 -0.40
C GLY A 142 -12.88 -0.59 -1.15
N TRP A 143 -11.88 -0.15 -1.92
CA TRP A 143 -10.95 -1.05 -2.62
C TRP A 143 -10.10 -1.88 -1.68
N LEU A 144 -9.59 -1.29 -0.60
CA LEU A 144 -8.80 -2.01 0.41
C LEU A 144 -9.57 -3.20 0.98
N PHE A 145 -10.85 -3.02 1.30
CA PHE A 145 -11.65 -4.03 1.96
C PHE A 145 -12.78 -4.60 1.09
N ALA A 146 -12.61 -4.53 -0.22
CA ALA A 146 -13.56 -5.12 -1.16
C ALA A 146 -13.73 -6.62 -0.89
N LYS A 147 -14.95 -7.12 -1.10
CA LYS A 147 -15.21 -8.56 -1.01
C LYS A 147 -14.45 -9.28 -2.12
N SER A 148 -13.58 -10.21 -1.74
CA SER A 148 -12.88 -11.07 -2.70
C SER A 148 -13.86 -12.03 -3.36
N ILE A 149 -13.83 -12.09 -4.69
CA ILE A 149 -14.64 -13.00 -5.52
C ILE A 149 -13.68 -13.76 -6.42
N ASN A 150 -13.85 -15.08 -6.56
CA ASN A 150 -13.01 -15.94 -7.40
C ASN A 150 -11.50 -15.81 -7.11
N ASN A 151 -11.12 -15.72 -5.83
CA ASN A 151 -9.74 -15.53 -5.37
C ASN A 151 -9.06 -14.24 -5.88
N ALA A 152 -9.82 -13.26 -6.38
CA ALA A 152 -9.24 -11.95 -6.71
C ALA A 152 -8.86 -11.22 -5.41
N PRO A 153 -7.58 -10.81 -5.23
CA PRO A 153 -7.16 -10.12 -4.03
C PRO A 153 -7.73 -8.71 -3.98
N ASN A 154 -8.16 -8.27 -2.80
CA ASN A 154 -8.49 -6.86 -2.56
C ASN A 154 -7.25 -6.05 -2.20
N GLY A 155 -7.40 -4.74 -2.04
CA GLY A 155 -6.26 -3.87 -1.77
C GLY A 155 -5.53 -4.19 -0.48
N TYR A 156 -6.22 -4.66 0.56
CA TYR A 156 -5.59 -5.03 1.83
C TYR A 156 -4.73 -6.29 1.70
N MET A 157 -5.18 -7.28 0.92
CA MET A 157 -4.38 -8.48 0.61
C MET A 157 -3.09 -8.15 -0.16
N LEU A 158 -3.09 -7.06 -0.93
CA LEU A 158 -1.92 -6.62 -1.70
C LEU A 158 -0.97 -5.74 -0.86
N THR A 159 -1.52 -4.83 -0.06
CA THR A 159 -0.77 -3.73 0.57
C THR A 159 -0.56 -3.90 2.07
N GLY A 160 -1.36 -4.75 2.72
CA GLY A 160 -1.43 -4.80 4.17
C GLY A 160 -1.94 -3.51 4.81
N GLY A 161 -2.60 -2.65 4.03
CA GLY A 161 -3.05 -1.32 4.45
C GLY A 161 -1.95 -0.25 4.42
N VAL A 162 -0.75 -0.57 3.91
CA VAL A 162 0.34 0.39 3.72
C VAL A 162 0.45 0.74 2.24
N LEU A 163 0.02 1.94 1.87
CA LEU A 163 0.08 2.41 0.49
C LEU A 163 0.20 3.93 0.40
N ASN A 164 0.64 4.41 -0.75
CA ASN A 164 0.50 5.79 -1.17
C ASN A 164 -0.51 5.84 -2.33
N HIS A 165 -1.52 6.70 -2.21
CA HIS A 165 -2.56 6.85 -3.20
C HIS A 165 -2.72 8.32 -3.55
N THR A 166 -2.66 8.63 -4.84
CA THR A 166 -2.95 9.95 -5.38
C THR A 166 -3.98 9.81 -6.48
N ALA A 167 -5.10 10.53 -6.35
CA ALA A 167 -6.15 10.60 -7.36
C ALA A 167 -6.30 12.02 -7.88
N VAL A 168 -6.53 12.17 -9.19
CA VAL A 168 -6.75 13.47 -9.83
C VAL A 168 -8.16 13.48 -10.42
N LEU A 169 -9.03 14.34 -9.89
CA LEU A 169 -10.38 14.56 -10.38
C LEU A 169 -10.38 15.75 -11.34
N THR A 170 -10.88 15.53 -12.57
CA THR A 170 -10.96 16.57 -13.61
C THR A 170 -12.41 16.79 -14.01
N PHE A 171 -12.89 18.03 -13.86
CA PHE A 171 -14.28 18.40 -14.20
C PHE A 171 -14.33 19.00 -15.60
N THR A 172 -14.99 18.31 -16.53
CA THR A 172 -15.03 18.62 -17.97
C THR A 172 -15.69 19.96 -18.30
N ASN A 173 -16.55 20.47 -17.41
CA ASN A 173 -17.44 21.59 -17.72
C ASN A 173 -16.84 22.96 -17.34
N GLY A 174 -15.62 23.01 -16.78
CA GLY A 174 -15.04 24.26 -16.30
C GLY A 174 -13.54 24.28 -16.01
N GLN A 175 -12.74 23.36 -16.54
CA GLN A 175 -11.27 23.27 -16.31
C GLN A 175 -10.85 23.19 -14.82
N HIS A 176 -11.73 22.77 -13.92
CA HIS A 176 -11.38 22.57 -12.52
C HIS A 176 -10.72 21.20 -12.34
N ARG A 177 -9.56 21.19 -11.67
CA ARG A 177 -8.80 19.98 -11.33
C ARG A 177 -8.55 20.00 -9.82
N THR A 178 -8.85 18.89 -9.15
CA THR A 178 -8.48 18.69 -7.74
C THR A 178 -7.68 17.40 -7.60
N THR A 179 -6.76 17.38 -6.64
CA THR A 179 -5.90 16.23 -6.35
C THR A 179 -6.19 15.81 -4.91
N VAL A 180 -6.36 14.51 -4.73
CA VAL A 180 -6.62 13.83 -3.45
C VAL A 180 -5.47 12.91 -3.15
#